data_AF-E0XXS9-F1
#
_entry.id   AF-E0XXS9-F1
#
_cell.length_a   1.000
_cell.length_b   1.000
_cell.length_c   1.000
_cell.angle_alpha   90.00
_cell.angle_beta   90.00
_cell.angle_gamma   90.00
#
_symmetry.space_group_name_H-M   'P 1'
#
loop_
_entity.id
_entity.type
_entity.pdbx_description
1 polymer ?
#
loop_
_entity_poly.entity_id
_entity_poly.type
_entity_poly.pdbx_seq_one_letter_code
_entity_poly.pdbx_strand_id
1 'polypeptide(L)'
;MVLDAEVLSTEQMQEIAAEFNYSETSFVLPPEAPDHEARIRIFTPKSEVPFAGHPTIGAAAVLGWEGSVPLGTGSATVILEEQLGEVPVTVSQRSDGVIFAQLTAAQLPKSGPNPPSREELAAVVSLSPDDLCEGEHFPQTWTCGLPFL
;
A
#
# COMPACT_ATOMS: atom_id res chain seq x y z
N MET A 1 4.00 0.05 -12.04
CA MET A 1 4.67 1.22 -11.44
C MET A 1 5.31 2.03 -12.54
N VAL A 2 5.36 3.34 -12.37
CA VAL A 2 6.01 4.31 -13.28
C VAL A 2 7.11 5.01 -12.49
N LEU A 3 8.35 4.88 -12.97
CA LEU A 3 9.52 5.56 -12.41
C LEU A 3 9.63 6.98 -12.99
N ASP A 4 10.40 7.85 -12.33
CA ASP A 4 10.70 9.22 -12.79
C ASP A 4 9.45 10.05 -13.17
N ALA A 5 8.41 9.94 -12.34
CA ALA A 5 7.08 10.47 -12.63
C ALA A 5 6.92 11.98 -12.36
N GLU A 6 8.00 12.70 -12.03
CA GLU A 6 7.98 14.14 -11.71
C GLU A 6 7.45 15.01 -12.87
N VAL A 7 7.60 14.53 -14.10
CA VAL A 7 7.18 15.24 -15.31
C VAL A 7 5.68 15.12 -15.59
N LEU A 8 4.98 14.24 -14.86
CA LEU A 8 3.57 13.96 -15.07
C LEU A 8 2.69 14.85 -14.18
N SER A 9 1.62 15.39 -14.75
CA SER A 9 0.56 16.02 -13.94
C SER A 9 -0.25 14.94 -13.19
N THR A 10 -0.99 15.36 -12.17
CA THR A 10 -1.92 14.47 -11.45
C THR A 10 -2.95 13.84 -12.39
N GLU A 11 -3.46 14.60 -13.35
CA GLU A 11 -4.43 14.12 -14.34
C GLU A 11 -3.81 13.05 -15.24
N GLN A 12 -2.56 13.25 -15.69
CA GLN A 12 -1.85 12.25 -16.48
C GLN A 12 -1.58 10.98 -15.69
N MET A 13 -1.18 11.09 -14.41
CA MET A 13 -1.02 9.92 -13.53
C MET A 13 -2.33 9.14 -13.41
N GLN A 14 -3.47 9.84 -13.26
CA GLN A 14 -4.77 9.22 -13.18
C GLN A 14 -5.20 8.54 -14.49
N GLU A 15 -4.94 9.18 -15.64
CA GLU A 15 -5.21 8.61 -16.96
C GLU A 15 -4.38 7.34 -17.21
N ILE A 16 -3.09 7.36 -16.87
CA ILE A 16 -2.22 6.19 -16.97
C ILE A 16 -2.70 5.06 -16.07
N ALA A 17 -3.08 5.37 -14.82
CA ALA A 17 -3.61 4.36 -13.89
C ALA A 17 -4.92 3.74 -14.41
N ALA A 18 -5.79 4.56 -15.03
CA ALA A 18 -7.01 4.09 -15.67
C ALA A 18 -6.73 3.18 -16.87
N GLU A 19 -5.74 3.53 -17.69
CA GLU A 19 -5.34 2.73 -18.86
C GLU A 19 -4.72 1.38 -18.47
N PHE A 20 -3.83 1.35 -17.47
CA PHE A 20 -3.27 0.10 -16.96
C PHE A 20 -4.31 -0.83 -16.35
N ASN A 21 -5.36 -0.26 -15.74
CA ASN A 21 -6.47 -1.01 -15.17
C ASN A 21 -6.03 -2.11 -14.18
N TYR A 22 -4.92 -1.88 -13.47
CA TYR A 22 -4.53 -2.65 -12.30
C TYR A 22 -5.32 -2.17 -11.07
N SER A 23 -5.29 -2.95 -9.98
CA SER A 23 -5.89 -2.52 -8.71
C SER A 23 -5.32 -1.16 -8.28
N GLU A 24 -4.00 -1.00 -8.40
CA GLU A 24 -3.27 0.23 -8.13
C GLU A 24 -2.04 0.38 -9.05
N THR A 25 -1.66 1.63 -9.32
CA THR A 25 -0.43 2.02 -10.01
C THR A 25 0.35 3.02 -9.14
N SER A 26 1.58 2.65 -8.77
CA SER A 26 2.53 3.56 -8.11
C SER A 26 3.26 4.44 -9.12
N PHE A 27 3.43 5.71 -8.76
CA PHE A 27 4.27 6.69 -9.44
C PHE A 27 5.37 7.12 -8.47
N VAL A 28 6.62 6.99 -8.89
CA VAL A 28 7.81 7.34 -8.08
C VAL A 28 8.26 8.74 -8.47
N LEU A 29 8.34 9.62 -7.48
CA LEU A 29 8.78 11.00 -7.59
C LEU A 29 10.02 11.23 -6.71
N PRO A 30 10.81 12.28 -6.97
CA PRO A 30 11.84 12.73 -6.05
C PRO A 30 11.23 12.98 -4.66
N PRO A 31 11.97 12.67 -3.59
CA PRO A 31 11.54 12.95 -2.23
C PRO A 31 11.48 14.47 -1.98
N GLU A 32 10.59 14.89 -1.09
CA GLU A 32 10.54 16.27 -0.60
C GLU A 32 11.60 16.52 0.47
N ALA A 33 11.82 15.54 1.36
CA ALA A 33 12.87 15.59 2.35
C ALA A 33 14.19 14.96 1.86
N PRO A 34 15.35 15.59 2.12
CA PRO A 34 16.63 15.17 1.57
C PRO A 34 17.15 13.83 2.13
N ASP A 35 16.59 13.34 3.24
CA ASP A 35 16.93 12.09 3.91
C ASP A 35 15.94 10.94 3.64
N HIS A 36 14.97 11.15 2.72
CA HIS A 36 14.06 10.12 2.25
C HIS A 36 14.44 9.62 0.86
N GLU A 37 14.01 8.40 0.50
CA GLU A 37 14.42 7.77 -0.75
C GLU A 37 13.53 8.18 -1.93
N ALA A 38 12.22 8.29 -1.72
CA ALA A 38 11.29 8.65 -2.77
C ALA A 38 9.93 9.11 -2.22
N ARG A 39 9.23 9.90 -3.02
CA ARG A 39 7.81 10.16 -2.84
C ARG A 39 6.99 9.24 -3.74
N ILE A 40 6.01 8.56 -3.17
CA ILE A 40 5.17 7.59 -3.89
C ILE A 40 3.73 8.11 -3.93
N ARG A 41 3.19 8.22 -5.15
CA ARG A 41 1.76 8.48 -5.36
C ARG A 41 1.10 7.23 -5.89
N ILE A 42 -0.05 6.86 -5.33
CA ILE A 42 -0.73 5.59 -5.62
C ILE A 42 -2.12 5.89 -6.17
N PHE A 43 -2.40 5.39 -7.36
CA PHE A 43 -3.68 5.59 -8.03
C PHE A 43 -4.36 4.26 -8.31
N THR A 44 -5.64 4.17 -7.97
CA THR A 44 -6.55 3.19 -8.59
C THR A 44 -6.95 3.70 -9.99
N PRO A 45 -7.67 2.90 -10.79
CA PRO A 45 -8.22 3.38 -12.07
C PRO A 45 -9.18 4.56 -11.95
N LYS A 46 -9.64 4.90 -10.73
CA LYS A 46 -10.69 5.91 -10.51
C LYS A 46 -10.25 7.11 -9.67
N SER A 47 -9.28 6.92 -8.78
CA SER A 47 -8.84 7.96 -7.85
C SER A 47 -7.45 7.66 -7.29
N GLU A 48 -6.76 8.70 -6.84
CA GLU A 48 -5.64 8.58 -5.92
C GLU A 48 -6.10 8.01 -4.58
N VAL A 49 -5.26 7.17 -3.97
CA VAL A 49 -5.47 6.60 -2.63
C VAL A 49 -4.31 6.97 -1.73
N PRO A 50 -4.55 7.16 -0.42
CA PRO A 50 -3.53 7.74 0.44
C PRO A 50 -2.38 6.78 0.77
N PHE A 51 -2.63 5.48 0.65
CA PHE A 51 -1.70 4.40 0.93
C PHE A 51 -2.25 3.07 0.40
N ALA A 52 -1.36 2.19 -0.05
CA ALA A 52 -1.67 0.79 -0.28
C ALA A 52 -0.42 -0.06 0.00
N GLY A 53 -0.57 -1.16 0.74
CA GLY A 53 0.59 -1.91 1.24
C GLY A 53 1.45 -2.58 0.15
N HIS A 54 0.82 -3.29 -0.80
CA HIS A 54 1.60 -3.96 -1.84
C HIS A 54 2.24 -2.99 -2.85
N PRO A 55 1.65 -1.84 -3.22
CA PRO A 55 2.32 -0.85 -4.04
C PRO A 55 3.51 -0.20 -3.31
N THR A 56 3.42 0.05 -1.99
CA THR A 56 4.54 0.53 -1.16
C THR A 56 5.69 -0.48 -1.10
N ILE A 57 5.39 -1.76 -0.80
CA ILE A 57 6.39 -2.85 -0.75
C ILE A 57 7.05 -3.01 -2.13
N GLY A 58 6.26 -2.96 -3.20
CA GLY A 58 6.77 -3.05 -4.57
C GLY A 58 7.70 -1.90 -4.94
N ALA A 59 7.37 -0.67 -4.56
CA ALA A 59 8.22 0.51 -4.76
C ALA A 59 9.56 0.35 -4.03
N ALA A 60 9.53 0.02 -2.74
CA ALA A 60 10.74 -0.19 -1.94
C ALA A 60 11.63 -1.31 -2.51
N ALA A 61 11.02 -2.42 -2.98
CA ALA A 61 11.75 -3.53 -3.58
C ALA A 61 12.45 -3.13 -4.89
N VAL A 62 11.80 -2.33 -5.74
CA VAL A 62 12.41 -1.84 -6.99
C VAL A 62 13.53 -0.85 -6.70
N LEU A 63 13.35 0.08 -5.76
CA LEU A 63 14.41 1.01 -5.36
C LEU A 63 15.66 0.26 -4.82
N GLY A 64 15.44 -0.81 -4.06
CA GLY A 64 16.53 -1.69 -3.62
C GLY A 64 17.18 -2.47 -4.78
N TRP A 65 16.40 -2.89 -5.77
CA TRP A 65 16.89 -3.61 -6.94
C TRP A 65 17.69 -2.73 -7.91
N GLU A 66 17.27 -1.48 -8.12
CA GLU A 66 17.99 -0.50 -8.96
C GLU A 66 19.29 0.00 -8.32
N GLY A 67 19.50 -0.31 -7.04
CA GLY A 67 20.68 0.15 -6.28
C GLY A 67 20.57 1.61 -5.81
N SER A 68 19.38 2.21 -5.92
CA SER A 68 19.08 3.55 -5.38
C SER A 68 19.18 3.59 -3.85
N VAL A 69 19.10 2.41 -3.21
CA VAL A 69 19.23 2.22 -1.76
C VAL A 69 20.51 1.42 -1.49
N PRO A 70 21.45 1.93 -0.69
CA PRO A 70 22.66 1.20 -0.34
C PRO A 70 22.32 0.07 0.66
N LEU A 71 22.09 -1.14 0.16
CA LEU A 71 21.67 -2.30 0.98
C LEU A 71 22.78 -2.90 1.89
N GLY A 72 24.01 -2.37 1.84
CA GLY A 72 25.11 -2.77 2.72
C GLY A 72 25.34 -4.28 2.79
N THR A 73 25.58 -4.81 3.99
CA THR A 73 25.82 -6.25 4.25
C THR A 73 24.57 -7.04 4.63
N GLY A 74 23.36 -6.51 4.41
CA GLY A 74 22.14 -7.29 4.67
C GLY A 74 20.84 -6.54 4.42
N SER A 75 20.60 -5.44 5.14
CA SER A 75 19.34 -4.69 5.09
C SER A 75 19.54 -3.19 5.26
N ALA A 76 18.67 -2.41 4.64
CA ALA A 76 18.51 -0.98 4.85
C ALA A 76 17.03 -0.66 5.16
N THR A 77 16.79 0.46 5.82
CA THR A 77 15.46 1.04 5.93
C THR A 77 15.34 2.13 4.87
N VAL A 78 14.27 2.08 4.08
CA VAL A 78 13.87 3.15 3.17
C VAL A 78 12.67 3.87 3.76
N ILE A 79 12.64 5.18 3.65
CA ILE A 79 11.53 6.04 4.01
C ILE A 79 10.85 6.48 2.71
N LEU A 80 9.60 6.05 2.53
CA LEU A 80 8.77 6.45 1.41
C LEU A 80 7.78 7.53 1.87
N GLU A 81 7.70 8.63 1.14
CA GLU A 81 6.73 9.68 1.40
C GLU A 81 5.43 9.36 0.66
N GLU A 82 4.35 9.12 1.39
CA GLU A 82 3.02 8.88 0.85
C GLU A 82 2.02 9.89 1.43
N GLN A 83 0.78 9.96 0.92
CA GLN A 83 -0.22 10.85 1.52
C GLN A 83 -0.57 10.45 2.96
N LEU A 84 -0.38 9.18 3.32
CA LEU A 84 -0.49 8.70 4.70
C LEU A 84 0.60 9.29 5.62
N GLY A 85 1.72 9.76 5.05
CA GLY A 85 2.90 10.26 5.76
C GLY A 85 4.16 9.50 5.38
N GLU A 86 5.15 9.53 6.27
CA GLU A 86 6.40 8.78 6.15
C GLU A 86 6.16 7.29 6.42
N VAL A 87 6.54 6.45 5.47
CA VAL A 87 6.31 5.00 5.51
C VAL A 87 7.64 4.25 5.49
N PRO A 88 8.14 3.76 6.64
CA PRO A 88 9.38 3.02 6.70
C PRO A 88 9.21 1.59 6.19
N VAL A 89 10.06 1.19 5.24
CA VAL A 89 10.12 -0.18 4.72
C VAL A 89 11.53 -0.72 4.88
N THR A 90 11.67 -1.89 5.50
CA THR A 90 12.95 -2.59 5.55
C THR A 90 13.16 -3.34 4.25
N VAL A 91 14.25 -3.07 3.55
CA VAL A 91 14.66 -3.73 2.32
C VAL A 91 15.95 -4.50 2.56
N SER A 92 16.04 -5.73 2.07
CA SER A 92 17.21 -6.59 2.22
C SER A 92 17.46 -7.39 0.97
N GLN A 93 18.72 -7.74 0.72
CA GLN A 93 19.06 -8.66 -0.36
C GLN A 93 19.40 -10.02 0.23
N ARG A 94 18.69 -11.04 -0.23
CA ARG A 94 18.94 -12.43 0.14
C ARG A 94 20.20 -12.96 -0.57
N SER A 95 20.75 -14.07 -0.07
CA SER A 95 21.96 -14.68 -0.64
C SER A 95 21.79 -15.19 -2.09
N ASP A 96 20.56 -15.40 -2.53
CA ASP A 96 20.19 -15.75 -3.92
C ASP A 96 19.99 -14.52 -4.82
N GLY A 97 20.24 -13.31 -4.29
CA GLY A 97 20.10 -12.04 -5.02
C GLY A 97 18.69 -11.44 -4.99
N VAL A 98 17.70 -12.14 -4.43
CA VAL A 98 16.31 -11.65 -4.37
C VAL A 98 16.18 -10.51 -3.36
N ILE A 99 15.50 -9.43 -3.75
CA ILE A 99 15.13 -8.34 -2.84
C ILE A 99 13.91 -8.75 -2.01
N PHE A 100 14.03 -8.64 -0.70
CA PHE A 100 12.94 -8.79 0.25
C PHE A 100 12.63 -7.43 0.87
N ALA A 101 11.36 -7.04 0.83
CA ALA A 101 10.87 -5.81 1.43
C ALA A 101 9.78 -6.13 2.47
N GLN A 102 9.88 -5.51 3.64
CA GLN A 102 8.96 -5.67 4.74
C GLN A 102 8.47 -4.30 5.20
N LEU A 103 7.16 -4.13 5.15
CA LEU A 103 6.48 -2.96 5.69
C LEU A 103 6.02 -3.26 7.12
N THR A 104 6.19 -2.29 8.02
CA THR A 104 5.43 -2.23 9.27
C THR A 104 4.33 -1.19 9.10
N ALA A 105 3.08 -1.55 9.39
CA ALA A 105 1.97 -0.63 9.25
C ALA A 105 2.24 0.67 10.04
N ALA A 106 2.14 1.82 9.37
CA ALA A 106 2.42 3.12 9.98
C ALA A 106 1.45 3.47 11.11
N GLN A 107 0.25 2.87 11.10
CA GLN A 107 -0.76 3.04 12.14
C GLN A 107 -1.17 1.69 12.71
N LEU A 108 -1.36 1.65 14.03
CA LEU A 108 -1.99 0.51 14.70
C LEU A 108 -3.44 0.34 14.23
N PRO A 109 -3.95 -0.91 14.17
CA PRO A 109 -5.35 -1.17 13.85
C PRO A 109 -6.29 -0.42 14.78
N LYS A 110 -7.29 0.23 14.20
CA LYS A 110 -8.38 0.89 14.93
C LYS A 110 -9.71 0.25 14.54
N SER A 111 -10.58 0.05 15.52
CA SER A 111 -11.95 -0.38 15.27
C SER A 111 -12.71 0.71 14.52
N GLY A 112 -13.45 0.31 13.49
CA GLY A 112 -14.36 1.18 12.75
C GLY A 112 -15.78 1.17 13.32
N PRO A 113 -16.76 1.67 12.54
CA PRO A 113 -18.17 1.59 12.89
C PRO A 113 -18.65 0.14 13.06
N ASN A 114 -19.78 -0.01 13.76
CA ASN A 114 -20.44 -1.31 13.88
C ASN A 114 -20.73 -1.88 12.48
N PRO A 115 -20.48 -3.19 12.28
CA PRO A 115 -20.83 -3.86 11.03
C PRO A 115 -22.35 -3.83 10.79
N PRO A 116 -22.81 -4.02 9.55
CA PRO A 116 -24.21 -4.30 9.25
C PRO A 116 -24.73 -5.54 9.98
N SER A 117 -26.04 -5.75 9.95
CA SER A 117 -26.63 -6.95 10.56
C SER A 117 -26.11 -8.23 9.91
N ARG A 118 -26.18 -9.34 10.65
CA ARG A 118 -25.78 -10.67 10.15
C ARG A 118 -26.54 -11.04 8.88
N GLU A 119 -27.81 -10.68 8.82
CA GLU A 119 -28.69 -10.90 7.67
C GLU A 119 -28.25 -10.09 6.45
N GLU A 120 -27.92 -8.81 6.63
CA GLU A 120 -27.43 -7.95 5.55
C GLU A 120 -26.07 -8.44 5.03
N LEU A 121 -25.14 -8.76 5.93
CA LEU A 121 -23.81 -9.28 5.59
C LEU A 121 -23.90 -10.57 4.78
N ALA A 122 -24.69 -11.55 5.25
CA ALA A 122 -24.84 -12.82 4.54
C ALA A 122 -25.47 -12.61 3.16
N ALA A 123 -26.49 -11.74 3.05
CA ALA A 123 -27.17 -11.46 1.79
C ALA A 123 -26.23 -10.88 0.72
N VAL A 124 -25.33 -9.95 1.07
CA VAL A 124 -24.44 -9.30 0.08
C VAL A 124 -23.39 -10.23 -0.53
N VAL A 125 -22.99 -11.28 0.19
CA VAL A 125 -22.06 -12.31 -0.30
C VAL A 125 -22.75 -13.62 -0.71
N SER A 126 -24.09 -13.62 -0.81
CA SER A 126 -24.91 -14.78 -1.19
C SER A 126 -24.74 -16.00 -0.27
N LEU A 127 -24.63 -15.76 1.04
CA LEU A 127 -24.56 -16.78 2.09
C LEU A 127 -25.82 -16.79 2.96
N SER A 128 -25.98 -17.85 3.77
CA SER A 128 -26.93 -17.89 4.88
C SER A 128 -26.35 -17.16 6.11
N PRO A 129 -27.16 -16.53 6.97
CA PRO A 129 -26.69 -16.02 8.26
C PRO A 129 -25.91 -17.06 9.06
N ASP A 130 -26.34 -18.33 9.01
CA ASP A 130 -25.72 -19.44 9.73
C ASP A 130 -24.30 -19.80 9.22
N ASP A 131 -23.91 -19.33 8.03
CA ASP A 131 -22.55 -19.49 7.51
C ASP A 131 -21.55 -18.50 8.16
N LEU A 132 -22.05 -17.47 8.85
CA LEU A 132 -21.21 -16.47 9.52
C LEU A 132 -20.87 -16.89 10.95
N CYS A 133 -19.61 -16.68 11.34
CA CYS A 133 -19.15 -16.89 12.72
C CYS A 133 -19.84 -15.92 13.70
N GLU A 134 -19.99 -16.32 14.96
CA GLU A 134 -20.58 -15.51 16.03
C GLU A 134 -19.52 -15.04 17.05
N GLY A 135 -19.95 -14.18 17.99
CA GLY A 135 -19.11 -13.76 19.12
C GLY A 135 -17.89 -12.94 18.69
N GLU A 136 -16.71 -13.29 19.22
CA GLU A 136 -15.44 -12.59 18.96
C GLU A 136 -14.96 -12.72 17.50
N HIS A 137 -15.51 -13.67 16.74
CA HIS A 137 -15.16 -13.89 15.33
C HIS A 137 -16.23 -13.37 14.35
N PHE A 138 -17.28 -12.70 14.85
CA PHE A 138 -18.23 -12.01 13.97
C PHE A 138 -17.50 -10.91 13.17
N PRO A 139 -17.85 -10.68 11.89
CA PRO A 139 -17.23 -9.63 11.08
C PRO A 139 -17.23 -8.27 11.78
N GLN A 140 -16.14 -7.52 11.66
CA GLN A 140 -15.96 -6.22 12.30
C GLN A 140 -15.19 -5.29 11.39
N THR A 141 -15.53 -4.00 11.44
CA THR A 141 -14.79 -2.99 10.70
C THR A 141 -13.46 -2.67 11.37
N TRP A 142 -12.37 -2.67 10.62
CA TRP A 142 -11.03 -2.27 11.08
C TRP A 142 -10.31 -1.40 10.05
N THR A 143 -9.38 -0.56 10.50
CA THR A 143 -8.55 0.27 9.61
C THR A 143 -7.12 0.41 10.12
N CYS A 144 -6.16 0.43 9.19
CA CYS A 144 -4.79 0.90 9.40
C CYS A 144 -4.46 2.10 8.47
N GLY A 145 -5.48 2.75 7.90
CA GLY A 145 -5.38 3.81 6.91
C GLY A 145 -6.61 3.81 5.99
N LEU A 146 -6.89 2.67 5.36
CA LEU A 146 -8.13 2.40 4.61
C LEU A 146 -9.02 1.42 5.40
N PRO A 147 -10.33 1.72 5.57
CA PRO A 147 -11.24 0.86 6.33
C PRO A 147 -11.68 -0.37 5.54
N PHE A 148 -11.75 -1.51 6.22
CA PHE A 148 -12.27 -2.78 5.74
C PHE A 148 -13.33 -3.31 6.70
N LEU A 149 -14.34 -3.99 6.15
CA LEU A 149 -15.38 -4.72 6.88
C LEU A 149 -15.06 -6.21 6.93
#